data_AF-A0A1A9BXX6-F1
#
_entry.id   AF-A0A1A9BXX6-F1
#
_cell.length_a   1.000
_cell.length_b   1.000
_cell.length_c   1.000
_cell.angle_alpha   90.00
_cell.angle_beta   90.00
_cell.angle_gamma   90.00
#
_symmetry.space_group_name_H-M   'P 1'
#
loop_
_entity.id
_entity.type
_entity.pdbx_description
1 polymer ?
#
loop_
_entity_poly.entity_id
_entity_poly.type
_entity_poly.pdbx_seq_one_letter_code
_entity_poly.pdbx_strand_id
1 'polypeptide(L)'
;MPLSHDHIRTTVDSYLARNPHEREQLGAFLNGLDQTGDEIASRSTFTGHVTCGAIVVDDLGRVLHVLHLASGKFLVPGGHAEAADESLAATALRELHEETGIPPQAVTAWPGYETVPFDIDIHDIDAHPRKGEPGHQHFDLRFLFRLHTTTDVPVVLQEDEVGGIEWRPVDRVTQPPLREKLLKLPAMTEPETANASALIYNDRGEYLLHLRDYFPGEIWEPGMWSLLGGGREPQDASLEHTVRRELAEEAGLDLADLTPFGTEYASNDDSATVPIAIYAGRWNGDPRELRLTEGVMLAWFTPSDLHRLRIADTTSDLVRRHAASLSASAAPQSGLSSPEERRPASPSGTVLNVIGVHLYLERPDGTVLLGLRHPNSAFAPSTWHVLAGHCEQENAIACLIREAREEAGLSIERQDVELVHVVHHIDRVGDRPRMGLFFRARAWSGEPELREPDKCTAWKFWDPAALPEDLVPYTRVAIEKIQNGELYSETGWPA
;
A
#
# COMPACT_ATOMS: atom_id res chain seq x y z
N MET A 1 32.57 37.22 5.61
CA MET A 1 33.97 36.79 5.78
C MET A 1 34.04 35.40 5.17
N PRO A 2 35.07 35.06 4.38
CA PRO A 2 35.17 33.71 3.81
C PRO A 2 35.09 32.67 4.94
N LEU A 3 34.44 31.53 4.67
CA LEU A 3 34.27 30.45 5.65
C LEU A 3 35.64 30.04 6.16
N SER A 4 35.90 30.34 7.43
CA SER A 4 37.23 30.12 8.01
C SER A 4 37.49 28.63 8.15
N HIS A 5 38.76 28.25 8.07
CA HIS A 5 39.20 26.90 8.34
C HIS A 5 38.68 26.39 9.72
N ASP A 6 38.74 27.25 10.75
CA ASP A 6 38.19 26.95 12.09
C ASP A 6 36.69 26.69 12.08
N HIS A 7 35.93 27.39 11.24
CA HIS A 7 34.48 27.18 11.09
C HIS A 7 34.21 25.80 10.50
N ILE A 8 34.89 25.43 9.41
CA ILE A 8 34.75 24.12 8.78
C ILE A 8 35.12 23.01 9.76
N ARG A 9 36.25 23.15 10.47
CA ARG A 9 36.67 22.19 11.50
C ARG A 9 35.61 22.02 12.59
N THR A 10 35.09 23.11 13.12
CA THR A 10 34.06 23.09 14.17
C THR A 10 32.79 22.37 13.70
N THR A 11 32.39 22.61 12.44
CA THR A 11 31.23 21.94 11.83
C THR A 11 31.45 20.44 11.67
N VAL A 12 32.63 20.02 11.20
CA VAL A 12 32.99 18.60 11.03
C VAL A 12 33.12 17.88 12.37
N ASP A 13 33.71 18.52 13.38
CA ASP A 13 33.79 17.95 14.74
C ASP A 13 32.40 17.79 15.36
N SER A 14 31.50 18.75 15.15
CA SER A 14 30.09 18.66 15.58
C SER A 14 29.35 17.53 14.89
N TYR A 15 29.63 17.30 13.61
CA TYR A 15 29.10 16.17 12.85
C TYR A 15 29.63 14.83 13.39
N LEU A 16 30.95 14.71 13.59
CA LEU A 16 31.58 13.48 14.10
C LEU A 16 31.19 13.16 15.54
N ALA A 17 30.82 14.15 16.35
CA ALA A 17 30.24 13.91 17.66
C ALA A 17 28.91 13.14 17.59
N ARG A 18 28.15 13.30 16.49
CA ARG A 18 26.90 12.55 16.22
C ARG A 18 27.15 11.26 15.45
N ASN A 19 28.17 11.23 14.59
CA ASN A 19 28.52 10.11 13.72
C ASN A 19 29.95 9.60 13.96
N PRO A 20 30.28 9.11 15.17
CA PRO A 20 31.67 8.78 15.53
C PRO A 20 32.26 7.64 14.69
N HIS A 21 31.41 6.78 14.14
CA HIS A 21 31.79 5.63 13.31
C HIS A 21 32.31 6.05 11.92
N GLU A 22 32.02 7.28 11.46
CA GLU A 22 32.44 7.76 10.13
C GLU A 22 33.81 8.43 10.13
N ARG A 23 34.47 8.53 11.30
CA ARG A 23 35.76 9.21 11.43
C ARG A 23 36.84 8.63 10.51
N GLU A 24 36.86 7.32 10.34
CA GLU A 24 37.83 6.64 9.47
C GLU A 24 37.61 7.00 8.00
N GLN A 25 36.34 7.01 7.56
CA GLN A 25 35.96 7.39 6.19
C GLN A 25 36.31 8.84 5.88
N LEU A 26 36.16 9.74 6.86
CA LEU A 26 36.50 11.15 6.71
C LEU A 26 38.00 11.46 6.86
N GLY A 27 38.86 10.43 6.92
CA GLY A 27 40.30 10.60 7.18
C GLY A 27 41.01 11.53 6.19
N ALA A 28 40.68 11.48 4.89
CA ALA A 28 41.27 12.39 3.89
C ALA A 28 40.91 13.86 4.19
N PHE A 29 39.64 14.12 4.53
CA PHE A 29 39.16 15.45 4.89
C PHE A 29 39.78 15.95 6.20
N LEU A 30 39.86 15.10 7.22
CA LEU A 30 40.50 15.43 8.50
C LEU A 30 42.00 15.74 8.33
N ASN A 31 42.70 14.98 7.48
CA ASN A 31 44.10 15.26 7.15
C ASN A 31 44.27 16.59 6.40
N GLY A 32 43.33 16.93 5.50
CA GLY A 32 43.30 18.23 4.82
C GLY A 32 43.08 19.37 5.80
N LEU A 33 42.18 19.18 6.77
CA LEU A 33 41.94 20.12 7.85
C LEU A 33 43.21 20.31 8.73
N ASP A 34 43.97 19.26 9.00
CA ASP A 34 45.14 19.31 9.89
C ASP A 34 46.38 19.94 9.23
N GLN A 35 46.40 20.05 7.90
CA GLN A 35 47.52 20.64 7.16
C GLN A 35 47.47 22.18 7.22
N THR A 36 48.49 22.78 7.83
CA THR A 36 48.66 24.23 7.86
C THR A 36 49.06 24.74 6.47
N GLY A 37 48.12 25.35 5.75
CA GLY A 37 48.37 26.06 4.49
C GLY A 37 47.39 25.75 3.37
N ASP A 38 46.62 24.66 3.48
CA ASP A 38 45.59 24.33 2.50
C ASP A 38 44.31 25.12 2.82
N GLU A 39 43.93 26.02 1.90
CA GLU A 39 42.64 26.69 1.94
C GLU A 39 41.57 25.72 1.43
N ILE A 40 41.17 24.76 2.26
CA ILE A 40 40.16 23.74 1.91
C ILE A 40 38.79 24.33 1.54
N ALA A 41 38.53 25.61 1.81
CA ALA A 41 37.33 26.31 1.33
C ALA A 41 37.46 26.81 -0.14
N SER A 42 38.68 26.79 -0.68
CA SER A 42 38.99 27.32 -2.01
C SER A 42 38.91 26.21 -3.05
N ARG A 43 38.13 26.44 -4.12
CA ARG A 43 38.06 25.56 -5.29
C ARG A 43 39.39 25.39 -6.05
N SER A 44 40.42 26.16 -5.69
CA SER A 44 41.77 26.04 -6.26
C SER A 44 42.65 25.05 -5.49
N THR A 45 42.13 24.46 -4.42
CA THR A 45 42.83 23.46 -3.59
C THR A 45 42.54 22.06 -4.13
N PHE A 46 43.46 21.55 -4.96
CA PHE A 46 43.29 20.26 -5.65
C PHE A 46 43.70 19.04 -4.81
N THR A 47 44.22 19.22 -3.60
CA THR A 47 44.35 18.15 -2.59
C THR A 47 42.99 17.73 -2.04
N GLY A 48 41.98 18.59 -2.20
CA GLY A 48 40.58 18.39 -1.84
C GLY A 48 40.00 19.66 -1.23
N HIS A 49 38.73 19.95 -1.51
CA HIS A 49 38.09 21.16 -1.00
C HIS A 49 36.60 20.97 -0.73
N VAL A 50 36.04 21.88 0.06
CA VAL A 50 34.67 21.84 0.57
C VAL A 50 33.68 22.31 -0.49
N THR A 51 32.62 21.51 -0.65
CA THR A 51 31.37 21.89 -1.30
C THR A 51 30.22 21.76 -0.30
N CYS A 52 29.08 22.34 -0.60
CA CYS A 52 27.89 22.26 0.25
C CYS A 52 26.66 21.87 -0.57
N GLY A 53 25.90 20.90 -0.06
CA GLY A 53 24.68 20.40 -0.70
C GLY A 53 23.43 20.63 0.13
N ALA A 54 22.29 20.83 -0.52
CA ALA A 54 20.98 21.01 0.10
C ALA A 54 20.11 19.77 -0.07
N ILE A 55 19.96 18.99 1.01
CA ILE A 55 18.98 17.91 1.08
C ILE A 55 17.63 18.55 1.43
N VAL A 56 16.77 18.74 0.44
CA VAL A 56 15.42 19.30 0.66
C VAL A 56 14.41 18.17 0.67
N VAL A 57 13.68 18.04 1.78
CA VAL A 57 12.58 17.09 1.95
C VAL A 57 11.27 17.85 1.85
N ASP A 58 10.37 17.43 0.95
CA ASP A 58 9.03 17.98 0.88
C ASP A 58 8.09 17.41 1.94
N ASP A 59 6.87 17.91 1.94
CA ASP A 59 5.81 17.48 2.83
C ASP A 59 5.38 16.04 2.64
N LEU A 60 5.64 15.45 1.47
CA LEU A 60 5.39 14.05 1.10
C LEU A 60 6.57 13.12 1.42
N GLY A 61 7.64 13.62 2.05
CA GLY A 61 8.81 12.82 2.38
C GLY A 61 9.68 12.46 1.16
N ARG A 62 9.56 13.21 0.06
CA ARG A 62 10.43 13.08 -1.12
C ARG A 62 11.60 14.06 -1.00
N VAL A 63 12.74 13.65 -1.52
CA VAL A 63 13.99 14.39 -1.55
C VAL A 63 14.23 14.96 -2.93
N LEU A 64 14.51 16.26 -2.99
CA LEU A 64 14.83 16.96 -4.22
C LEU A 64 16.18 16.49 -4.78
N HIS A 65 16.20 16.15 -6.07
CA HIS A 65 17.41 15.88 -6.84
C HIS A 65 17.44 16.74 -8.10
N VAL A 66 18.65 17.05 -8.56
CA VAL A 66 18.96 17.68 -9.84
C VAL A 66 19.70 16.69 -10.73
N LEU A 67 19.41 16.72 -12.03
CA LEU A 67 20.20 16.02 -13.04
C LEU A 67 21.43 16.87 -13.37
N HIS A 68 22.56 16.57 -12.74
CA HIS A 68 23.80 17.31 -12.94
C HIS A 68 24.40 16.97 -14.31
N LEU A 69 24.44 17.96 -15.22
CA LEU A 69 24.76 17.74 -16.64
C LEU A 69 26.20 17.25 -16.86
N ALA A 70 27.15 17.74 -16.09
CA ALA A 70 28.56 17.37 -16.27
C ALA A 70 28.86 15.93 -15.83
N SER A 71 28.12 15.41 -14.85
CA SER A 71 28.32 14.04 -14.34
C SER A 71 27.29 13.04 -14.88
N GLY A 72 26.16 13.52 -15.41
CA GLY A 72 25.02 12.70 -15.82
C GLY A 72 24.32 11.98 -14.65
N LYS A 73 24.57 12.40 -13.41
CA LYS A 73 24.02 11.78 -12.19
C LYS A 73 22.91 12.64 -11.59
N PHE A 74 22.01 11.98 -10.87
CA PHE A 74 21.07 12.64 -9.98
C PHE A 74 21.70 12.87 -8.62
N LEU A 75 21.82 14.13 -8.21
CA LEU A 75 22.46 14.57 -6.97
C LEU A 75 21.54 15.55 -6.24
N VAL A 76 21.81 15.83 -4.97
CA VAL A 76 21.20 16.99 -4.30
C VAL A 76 21.77 18.28 -4.91
N PRO A 77 21.01 19.39 -4.97
CA PRO A 77 21.54 20.68 -5.37
C PRO A 77 22.73 21.08 -4.50
N GLY A 78 23.78 21.66 -5.08
CA GLY A 78 24.96 21.98 -4.29
C GLY A 78 26.18 22.38 -5.12
N GLY A 79 27.08 23.12 -4.46
CA GLY A 79 28.21 23.72 -5.14
C GLY A 79 29.26 24.28 -4.17
N HIS A 80 30.04 25.23 -4.66
CA HIS A 80 31.23 25.73 -3.97
C HIS A 80 30.88 26.89 -3.06
N ALA A 81 31.60 27.05 -1.96
CA ALA A 81 31.47 28.24 -1.13
C ALA A 81 31.95 29.51 -1.87
N GLU A 82 31.18 30.58 -1.77
CA GLU A 82 31.54 31.90 -2.25
C GLU A 82 31.90 32.84 -1.09
N ALA A 83 32.64 33.91 -1.40
CA ALA A 83 33.06 34.89 -0.39
C ALA A 83 31.89 35.63 0.28
N ALA A 84 30.73 35.66 -0.38
CA ALA A 84 29.49 36.27 0.11
C ALA A 84 28.71 35.35 1.06
N ASP A 85 29.00 34.05 1.09
CA ASP A 85 28.27 33.10 1.93
C ASP A 85 28.58 33.32 3.41
N GLU A 86 27.52 33.40 4.22
CA GLU A 86 27.64 33.67 5.67
C GLU A 86 27.90 32.40 6.50
N SER A 87 27.59 31.23 5.95
CA SER A 87 27.81 29.90 6.56
C SER A 87 27.81 28.81 5.50
N LEU A 88 28.29 27.60 5.84
CA LEU A 88 28.23 26.43 4.96
C LEU A 88 26.77 26.07 4.58
N ALA A 89 25.83 26.22 5.53
CA ALA A 89 24.40 26.02 5.25
C ALA A 89 23.84 27.10 4.30
N ALA A 90 24.35 28.34 4.39
CA ALA A 90 23.98 29.41 3.48
C ALA A 90 24.49 29.14 2.05
N THR A 91 25.69 28.56 1.89
CA THR A 91 26.17 28.07 0.60
C THR A 91 25.19 27.05 0.01
N ALA A 92 24.78 26.03 0.78
CA ALA A 92 23.80 25.04 0.31
C ALA A 92 22.46 25.68 -0.11
N LEU A 93 21.95 26.65 0.66
CA LEU A 93 20.71 27.37 0.33
C LEU A 93 20.83 28.26 -0.92
N ARG A 94 22.00 28.87 -1.14
CA ARG A 94 22.27 29.66 -2.35
C ARG A 94 22.27 28.77 -3.58
N GLU A 95 23.00 27.65 -3.54
CA GLU A 95 23.08 26.69 -4.64
C GLU A 95 21.71 26.06 -4.94
N LEU A 96 20.93 25.72 -3.91
CA LEU A 96 19.52 25.31 -4.07
C LEU A 96 18.73 26.34 -4.90
N HIS A 97 18.89 27.62 -4.60
CA HIS A 97 18.17 28.68 -5.30
C HIS A 97 18.65 28.89 -6.73
N GLU A 98 19.96 28.89 -6.96
CA GLU A 98 20.55 29.07 -8.28
C GLU A 98 20.18 27.92 -9.23
N GLU A 99 20.29 26.68 -8.76
CA GLU A 99 20.08 25.49 -9.57
C GLU A 99 18.59 25.18 -9.86
N THR A 100 17.71 25.49 -8.89
CA THR A 100 16.30 25.03 -8.92
C THR A 100 15.28 26.16 -8.87
N GLY A 101 15.69 27.38 -8.54
CA GLY A 101 14.80 28.51 -8.31
C GLY A 101 14.11 28.49 -6.93
N ILE A 102 14.26 27.44 -6.13
CA ILE A 102 13.66 27.36 -4.78
C ILE A 102 14.31 28.40 -3.86
N PRO A 103 13.57 29.41 -3.40
CA PRO A 103 14.17 30.49 -2.64
C PRO A 103 14.48 30.03 -1.20
N PRO A 104 15.54 30.53 -0.55
CA PRO A 104 15.93 30.08 0.80
C PRO A 104 14.83 30.21 1.86
N GLN A 105 13.85 31.09 1.65
CA GLN A 105 12.74 31.32 2.59
C GLN A 105 11.62 30.29 2.45
N ALA A 106 11.61 29.50 1.37
CA ALA A 106 10.65 28.41 1.15
C ALA A 106 11.05 27.13 1.89
N VAL A 107 12.22 27.11 2.52
CA VAL A 107 12.71 25.97 3.28
C VAL A 107 13.11 26.40 4.70
N THR A 108 13.05 25.45 5.62
CA THR A 108 13.57 25.60 6.99
C THR A 108 14.53 24.48 7.29
N ALA A 109 15.62 24.76 8.00
CA ALA A 109 16.51 23.70 8.47
C ALA A 109 15.75 22.69 9.33
N TRP A 110 16.12 21.42 9.21
CA TRP A 110 15.51 20.37 10.01
C TRP A 110 15.84 20.56 11.49
N PRO A 111 14.87 20.40 12.42
CA PRO A 111 15.13 20.58 13.85
C PRO A 111 16.31 19.77 14.36
N GLY A 112 17.28 20.44 14.97
CA GLY A 112 18.53 19.85 15.44
C GLY A 112 19.65 19.78 14.40
N TYR A 113 19.41 20.14 13.13
CA TYR A 113 20.40 20.19 12.05
C TYR A 113 20.58 21.61 11.48
N GLU A 114 20.32 22.64 12.29
CA GLU A 114 20.38 24.05 11.87
C GLU A 114 21.79 24.49 11.45
N THR A 115 22.81 23.90 12.07
CA THR A 115 24.22 24.29 11.88
C THR A 115 25.15 23.10 11.65
N VAL A 116 24.62 21.88 11.74
CA VAL A 116 25.38 20.64 11.61
C VAL A 116 24.90 19.93 10.36
N PRO A 117 25.79 19.54 9.43
CA PRO A 117 25.40 18.79 8.25
C PRO A 117 24.76 17.46 8.65
N PHE A 118 23.86 17.00 7.81
CA PHE A 118 23.20 15.71 7.97
C PHE A 118 24.05 14.56 7.44
N ASP A 119 24.82 14.81 6.38
CA ASP A 119 25.71 13.87 5.73
C ASP A 119 26.99 14.58 5.28
N ILE A 120 28.12 13.87 5.28
CA ILE A 120 29.37 14.33 4.66
C ILE A 120 29.84 13.26 3.71
N ASP A 121 29.95 13.61 2.43
CA ASP A 121 30.39 12.71 1.36
C ASP A 121 31.75 13.15 0.82
N ILE A 122 32.61 12.18 0.53
CA ILE A 122 33.90 12.42 -0.10
C ILE A 122 33.90 11.70 -1.42
N HIS A 123 34.01 12.45 -2.52
CA HIS A 123 34.00 11.89 -3.86
C HIS A 123 35.04 12.52 -4.77
N ASP A 124 35.52 11.71 -5.72
CA ASP A 124 36.51 12.12 -6.69
C ASP A 124 35.86 12.91 -7.84
N ILE A 125 36.57 13.94 -8.27
CA ILE A 125 36.29 14.73 -9.46
C ILE A 125 37.34 14.39 -10.52
N ASP A 126 36.85 14.02 -11.70
CA ASP A 126 37.70 13.71 -12.83
C ASP A 126 38.53 14.93 -13.25
N ALA A 127 39.77 14.68 -13.69
CA ALA A 127 40.60 15.74 -14.23
C ALA A 127 39.91 16.40 -15.44
N HIS A 128 39.99 17.72 -15.52
CA HIS A 128 39.49 18.50 -16.64
C HIS A 128 40.64 19.23 -17.36
N PRO A 129 41.39 18.54 -18.26
CA PRO A 129 42.62 19.06 -18.86
C PRO A 129 42.45 20.40 -19.59
N ARG A 130 41.27 20.65 -20.18
CA ARG A 130 40.99 21.92 -20.89
C ARG A 130 40.87 23.13 -19.96
N LYS A 131 40.55 22.92 -18.68
CA LYS A 131 40.45 23.97 -17.65
C LYS A 131 41.72 24.03 -16.77
N GLY A 132 42.66 23.11 -16.98
CA GLY A 132 43.87 23.01 -16.16
C GLY A 132 43.62 22.43 -14.76
N GLU A 133 42.48 21.79 -14.55
CA GLU A 133 42.08 21.22 -13.26
C GLU A 133 42.51 19.74 -13.21
N PRO A 134 43.46 19.35 -12.33
CA PRO A 134 43.77 17.95 -12.10
C PRO A 134 42.60 17.25 -11.40
N GLY A 135 42.61 15.92 -11.41
CA GLY A 135 41.66 15.15 -10.60
C GLY A 135 41.88 15.45 -9.12
N HIS A 136 40.81 15.65 -8.39
CA HIS A 136 40.81 16.08 -6.98
C HIS A 136 39.58 15.54 -6.26
N GLN A 137 39.43 15.84 -4.96
CA GLN A 137 38.28 15.41 -4.18
C GLN A 137 37.39 16.58 -3.77
N HIS A 138 36.08 16.36 -3.74
CA HIS A 138 35.15 17.23 -3.03
C HIS A 138 34.85 16.62 -1.65
N PHE A 139 34.83 17.49 -0.64
CA PHE A 139 34.33 17.22 0.70
C PHE A 139 32.95 17.87 0.82
N ASP A 140 31.91 17.12 0.50
CA ASP A 140 30.55 17.62 0.31
C ASP A 140 29.76 17.57 1.62
N LEU A 141 29.57 18.74 2.24
CA LEU A 141 28.82 18.89 3.48
C LEU A 141 27.35 19.15 3.15
N ARG A 142 26.49 18.17 3.45
CA ARG A 142 25.08 18.20 3.04
C ARG A 142 24.18 18.59 4.20
N PHE A 143 23.44 19.67 4.05
CA PHE A 143 22.52 20.21 5.05
C PHE A 143 21.08 19.80 4.75
N LEU A 144 20.33 19.50 5.81
CA LEU A 144 18.97 18.99 5.71
C LEU A 144 17.94 20.09 5.95
N PHE A 145 17.04 20.25 5.00
CA PHE A 145 16.00 21.24 4.98
C PHE A 145 14.63 20.61 4.70
N ARG A 146 13.58 21.25 5.21
CA ARG A 146 12.18 20.94 4.94
C ARG A 146 11.59 22.03 4.06
N LEU A 147 10.92 21.66 2.98
CA LEU A 147 10.13 22.57 2.14
C LEU A 147 8.82 22.96 2.84
N HIS A 148 8.39 24.21 2.67
CA HIS A 148 7.09 24.68 3.16
C HIS A 148 5.97 24.32 2.17
N THR A 149 4.95 23.59 2.65
CA THR A 149 3.78 23.08 1.93
C THR A 149 3.03 24.11 1.07
N THR A 150 3.06 25.38 1.45
CA THR A 150 2.26 26.45 0.83
C THR A 150 2.93 27.12 -0.37
N THR A 151 4.06 26.59 -0.86
CA THR A 151 4.86 27.28 -1.87
C THR A 151 4.76 26.56 -3.21
N ASP A 152 3.83 26.98 -4.07
CA ASP A 152 3.90 26.73 -5.51
C ASP A 152 5.09 27.52 -6.07
N VAL A 153 6.31 27.00 -5.87
CA VAL A 153 7.50 27.63 -6.44
C VAL A 153 7.59 27.18 -7.90
N PRO A 154 7.48 28.09 -8.88
CA PRO A 154 7.85 27.78 -10.24
C PRO A 154 9.36 27.49 -10.27
N VAL A 155 9.70 26.23 -10.55
CA VAL A 155 11.08 25.77 -10.66
C VAL A 155 11.70 26.41 -11.89
N VAL A 156 12.76 27.18 -11.69
CA VAL A 156 13.56 27.79 -12.76
C VAL A 156 14.92 27.15 -12.71
N LEU A 157 15.24 26.36 -13.73
CA LEU A 157 16.49 25.61 -13.78
C LEU A 157 17.63 26.50 -14.28
N GLN A 158 18.80 26.34 -13.69
CA GLN A 158 20.05 26.78 -14.31
C GLN A 158 20.44 25.78 -15.40
N GLU A 159 19.97 26.03 -16.62
CA GLU A 159 20.10 25.10 -17.77
C GLU A 159 21.56 24.77 -18.13
N ASP A 160 22.54 25.58 -17.70
CA ASP A 160 23.97 25.34 -17.92
C ASP A 160 24.54 24.20 -17.06
N GLU A 161 23.91 23.90 -15.91
CA GLU A 161 24.42 22.93 -14.93
C GLU A 161 23.41 21.82 -14.63
N VAL A 162 22.12 22.11 -14.74
CA VAL A 162 21.02 21.22 -14.37
C VAL A 162 20.13 20.91 -15.56
N GLY A 163 20.01 19.61 -15.88
CA GLY A 163 19.17 19.09 -16.96
C GLY A 163 17.72 18.81 -16.57
N GLY A 164 17.37 19.01 -15.30
CA GLY A 164 16.04 18.74 -14.75
C GLY A 164 16.07 18.54 -13.23
N ILE A 165 14.90 18.60 -12.61
CA ILE A 165 14.71 18.22 -11.20
C ILE A 165 13.85 16.95 -11.10
N GLU A 166 14.03 16.23 -10.01
CA GLU A 166 13.23 15.06 -9.67
C GLU A 166 13.02 14.98 -8.16
N TRP A 167 11.77 14.88 -7.73
CA TRP A 167 11.43 14.56 -6.35
C TRP A 167 11.41 13.05 -6.17
N ARG A 168 12.34 12.54 -5.37
CA ARG A 168 12.53 11.09 -5.17
C ARG A 168 12.12 10.70 -3.76
N PRO A 169 11.24 9.71 -3.56
CA PRO A 169 11.03 9.11 -2.25
C PRO A 169 12.38 8.74 -1.58
N VAL A 170 12.48 8.86 -0.26
CA VAL A 170 13.73 8.60 0.48
C VAL A 170 14.35 7.24 0.12
N ASP A 171 13.55 6.19 -0.07
CA ASP A 171 14.00 4.85 -0.45
C ASP A 171 14.60 4.75 -1.87
N ARG A 172 14.36 5.74 -2.73
CA ARG A 172 14.85 5.88 -4.10
C ARG A 172 16.06 6.81 -4.23
N VAL A 173 16.55 7.37 -3.12
CA VAL A 173 17.79 8.15 -3.08
C VAL A 173 18.93 7.24 -3.54
N THR A 174 19.64 7.67 -4.58
CA THR A 174 20.64 6.84 -5.29
C THR A 174 21.92 6.66 -4.49
N GLN A 175 22.19 7.52 -3.52
CA GLN A 175 23.36 7.50 -2.63
C GLN A 175 23.06 6.65 -1.38
N PRO A 176 23.62 5.44 -1.23
CA PRO A 176 23.27 4.54 -0.12
C PRO A 176 23.52 5.11 1.29
N PRO A 177 24.67 5.75 1.60
CA PRO A 177 24.91 6.31 2.94
C PRO A 177 23.89 7.38 3.32
N LEU A 178 23.60 8.29 2.40
CA LEU A 178 22.60 9.33 2.58
C LEU A 178 21.20 8.73 2.79
N ARG A 179 20.82 7.75 1.96
CA ARG A 179 19.54 7.03 2.08
C ARG A 179 19.38 6.38 3.46
N GLU A 180 20.39 5.67 3.95
CA GLU A 180 20.33 5.02 5.26
C GLU A 180 20.15 6.00 6.42
N LYS A 181 20.77 7.18 6.33
CA LYS A 181 20.57 8.24 7.33
C LYS A 181 19.16 8.81 7.24
N LEU A 182 18.70 9.14 6.04
CA LEU A 182 17.36 9.68 5.81
C LEU A 182 16.26 8.74 6.31
N LEU A 183 16.42 7.42 6.15
CA LEU A 183 15.50 6.41 6.68
C LEU A 183 15.47 6.36 8.22
N LYS A 184 16.52 6.85 8.89
CA LYS A 184 16.61 6.93 10.36
C LYS A 184 16.11 8.26 10.91
N LEU A 185 15.77 9.23 10.05
CA LEU A 185 15.17 10.47 10.51
C LEU A 185 13.83 10.18 11.20
N PRO A 186 13.58 10.77 12.38
CA PRO A 186 12.25 10.73 12.96
C PRO A 186 11.25 11.28 11.95
N ALA A 187 10.14 10.58 11.74
CA ALA A 187 9.06 11.08 10.89
C ALA A 187 8.70 12.51 11.32
N MET A 188 8.77 13.45 10.39
CA MET A 188 8.48 14.86 10.64
C MET A 188 6.98 15.09 10.70
N THR A 189 6.41 14.68 11.81
CA THR A 189 5.05 15.05 12.15
C THR A 189 5.10 16.11 13.25
N GLU A 190 4.35 17.20 13.09
CA GLU A 190 4.02 17.99 14.25
C GLU A 190 3.36 17.04 15.27
N PRO A 191 3.88 16.90 16.50
CA PRO A 191 3.53 15.78 17.37
C PRO A 191 2.05 15.69 17.76
N GLU A 192 1.24 16.71 17.47
CA GLU A 192 -0.15 16.82 17.92
C GLU A 192 -1.18 16.35 16.88
N THR A 193 -0.81 16.05 15.63
CA THR A 193 -1.75 15.70 14.54
C THR A 193 -1.39 14.41 13.77
N ALA A 194 -0.49 13.61 14.34
CA ALA A 194 0.13 12.46 13.68
C ALA A 194 -0.59 11.13 13.98
N ASN A 195 -0.84 10.32 12.95
CA ASN A 195 -1.32 8.95 13.09
C ASN A 195 -0.16 7.95 12.94
N ALA A 196 -0.34 6.73 13.44
CA ALA A 196 0.60 5.64 13.25
C ALA A 196 -0.14 4.33 12.89
N SER A 197 0.37 3.60 11.91
CA SER A 197 -0.23 2.35 11.44
C SER A 197 0.80 1.24 11.24
N ALA A 198 0.32 -0.01 11.37
CA ALA A 198 1.14 -1.20 11.29
C ALA A 198 0.98 -1.91 9.94
N LEU A 199 2.09 -2.10 9.22
CA LEU A 199 2.17 -2.95 8.05
C LEU A 199 2.64 -4.36 8.46
N ILE A 200 1.67 -5.22 8.76
CA ILE A 200 1.95 -6.56 9.30
C ILE A 200 2.00 -7.58 8.17
N TYR A 201 3.08 -8.36 8.10
CA TYR A 201 3.28 -9.40 7.09
C TYR A 201 3.69 -10.75 7.72
N ASN A 202 3.47 -11.84 6.98
CA ASN A 202 3.83 -13.19 7.39
C ASN A 202 4.88 -13.84 6.48
N ASP A 203 5.38 -15.01 6.87
CA ASP A 203 6.44 -15.74 6.16
C ASP A 203 5.98 -16.28 4.80
N ARG A 204 4.66 -16.26 4.53
CA ARG A 204 4.07 -16.64 3.25
C ARG A 204 3.94 -15.46 2.28
N GLY A 205 4.39 -14.26 2.67
CA GLY A 205 4.31 -13.06 1.85
C GLY A 205 2.90 -12.46 1.78
N GLU A 206 2.05 -12.75 2.76
CA GLU A 206 0.72 -12.15 2.90
C GLU A 206 0.77 -10.99 3.91
N TYR A 207 -0.19 -10.07 3.78
CA TYR A 207 -0.33 -8.87 4.60
C TYR A 207 -1.66 -8.89 5.35
N LEU A 208 -1.60 -8.57 6.64
CA LEU A 208 -2.78 -8.52 7.50
C LEU A 208 -3.47 -7.19 7.27
N LEU A 209 -4.68 -7.24 6.74
CA LEU A 209 -5.50 -6.05 6.54
C LEU A 209 -6.76 -6.14 7.41
N HIS A 210 -7.25 -4.96 7.76
CA HIS A 210 -8.43 -4.72 8.57
C HIS A 210 -9.53 -4.13 7.70
N LEU A 211 -10.71 -4.75 7.72
CA LEU A 211 -11.89 -4.18 7.10
C LEU A 211 -12.54 -3.21 8.09
N ARG A 212 -12.49 -1.91 7.78
CA ARG A 212 -13.04 -0.85 8.62
C ARG A 212 -14.56 -0.97 8.72
N ASP A 213 -15.12 -0.47 9.82
CA ASP A 213 -16.57 -0.32 9.97
C ASP A 213 -17.17 0.54 8.85
N TYR A 214 -18.48 0.44 8.67
CA TYR A 214 -19.20 1.28 7.72
C TYR A 214 -20.00 2.37 8.44
N PHE A 215 -19.32 3.41 8.92
CA PHE A 215 -19.91 4.61 9.52
C PHE A 215 -19.58 5.88 8.70
N PRO A 216 -20.25 6.12 7.56
CA PRO A 216 -19.96 7.27 6.69
C PRO A 216 -20.13 8.61 7.40
N GLY A 217 -19.11 9.48 7.27
CA GLY A 217 -19.09 10.81 7.89
C GLY A 217 -18.65 10.82 9.35
N GLU A 218 -18.50 9.64 9.98
CA GLU A 218 -18.00 9.50 11.36
C GLU A 218 -16.56 8.98 11.37
N ILE A 219 -16.24 8.06 10.46
CA ILE A 219 -14.89 7.52 10.31
C ILE A 219 -14.37 7.73 8.89
N TRP A 220 -13.05 7.78 8.77
CA TRP A 220 -12.37 7.85 7.48
C TRP A 220 -12.56 6.56 6.69
N GLU A 221 -12.84 6.67 5.39
CA GLU A 221 -12.83 5.56 4.45
C GLU A 221 -13.67 4.35 4.92
N PRO A 222 -14.97 4.56 5.22
CA PRO A 222 -15.84 3.54 5.78
C PRO A 222 -15.98 2.34 4.83
N GLY A 223 -15.82 1.13 5.37
CA GLY A 223 -15.88 -0.13 4.64
C GLY A 223 -14.74 -0.35 3.64
N MET A 224 -13.60 0.33 3.84
CA MET A 224 -12.36 0.06 3.12
C MET A 224 -11.47 -0.91 3.90
N TRP A 225 -10.67 -1.69 3.19
CA TRP A 225 -9.54 -2.41 3.77
C TRP A 225 -8.40 -1.44 4.07
N SER A 226 -7.81 -1.56 5.24
CA SER A 226 -6.81 -0.65 5.80
C SER A 226 -5.76 -1.41 6.60
N LEU A 227 -4.68 -0.72 6.96
CA LEU A 227 -3.81 -1.13 8.05
C LEU A 227 -4.49 -0.88 9.41
N LEU A 228 -4.08 -1.63 10.42
CA LEU A 228 -4.40 -1.35 11.82
C LEU A 228 -3.61 -0.13 12.31
N GLY A 229 -4.19 0.66 13.20
CA GLY A 229 -3.56 1.85 13.76
C GLY A 229 -4.48 3.07 13.83
N GLY A 230 -3.98 4.10 14.49
CA GLY A 230 -4.81 5.22 14.93
C GLY A 230 -4.02 6.47 15.24
N GLY A 231 -4.73 7.43 15.82
CA GLY A 231 -4.18 8.74 16.17
C GLY A 231 -3.33 8.69 17.43
N ARG A 232 -2.33 9.57 17.51
CA ARG A 232 -1.55 9.74 18.73
C ARG A 232 -2.41 10.28 19.87
N GLU A 233 -2.34 9.63 21.02
CA GLU A 233 -2.96 10.10 22.26
C GLU A 233 -1.95 10.82 23.18
N PRO A 234 -2.40 11.68 24.12
CA PRO A 234 -1.50 12.45 25.00
C PRO A 234 -0.51 11.61 25.81
N GLN A 235 -0.87 10.37 26.15
CA GLN A 235 -0.02 9.42 26.88
C GLN A 235 1.03 8.72 26.01
N ASP A 236 0.94 8.82 24.68
CA ASP A 236 1.84 8.13 23.78
C ASP A 236 3.20 8.84 23.74
N ALA A 237 4.23 8.17 24.28
CA ALA A 237 5.58 8.72 24.34
C ALA A 237 6.30 8.77 22.97
N SER A 238 5.80 8.04 21.97
CA SER A 238 6.29 8.06 20.57
C SER A 238 5.22 7.51 19.62
N LEU A 239 5.38 7.68 18.31
CA LEU A 239 4.49 7.06 17.30
C LEU A 239 4.62 5.52 17.29
N GLU A 240 5.77 5.00 17.70
CA GLU A 240 5.92 3.55 17.94
C GLU A 240 5.03 3.11 19.12
N HIS A 241 4.97 3.89 20.20
CA HIS A 241 4.04 3.61 21.29
C HIS A 241 2.58 3.73 20.84
N THR A 242 2.25 4.71 20.00
CA THR A 242 0.91 4.84 19.41
C THR A 242 0.52 3.57 18.67
N VAL A 243 1.29 3.14 17.67
CA VAL A 243 0.92 1.94 16.90
C VAL A 243 0.90 0.67 17.77
N ARG A 244 1.78 0.54 18.77
CA ARG A 244 1.76 -0.59 19.71
C ARG A 244 0.50 -0.61 20.56
N ARG A 245 0.06 0.55 21.06
CA ARG A 245 -1.19 0.70 21.82
C ARG A 245 -2.38 0.31 20.94
N GLU A 246 -2.47 0.89 19.75
CA GLU A 246 -3.55 0.61 18.81
C GLU A 246 -3.63 -0.88 18.45
N LEU A 247 -2.51 -1.54 18.14
CA LEU A 247 -2.50 -2.98 17.89
C LEU A 247 -3.00 -3.82 19.08
N ALA A 248 -2.64 -3.43 20.30
CA ALA A 248 -3.07 -4.13 21.50
C ALA A 248 -4.56 -3.89 21.80
N GLU A 249 -5.05 -2.66 21.60
CA GLU A 249 -6.44 -2.27 21.87
C GLU A 249 -7.39 -2.78 20.78
N GLU A 250 -7.04 -2.61 19.51
CA GLU A 250 -7.86 -2.96 18.35
C GLU A 250 -7.90 -4.47 18.09
N ALA A 251 -6.75 -5.15 18.19
CA ALA A 251 -6.60 -6.54 17.74
C ALA A 251 -5.99 -7.49 18.77
N GLY A 252 -5.61 -7.01 19.96
CA GLY A 252 -4.90 -7.82 20.96
C GLY A 252 -3.52 -8.28 20.51
N LEU A 253 -2.87 -7.55 19.60
CA LEU A 253 -1.56 -7.87 19.04
C LEU A 253 -0.44 -7.19 19.81
N ASP A 254 0.60 -7.96 20.16
CA ASP A 254 1.87 -7.46 20.66
C ASP A 254 3.01 -7.97 19.78
N LEU A 255 3.59 -7.07 18.99
CA LEU A 255 4.64 -7.38 18.03
C LEU A 255 5.97 -6.82 18.53
N ALA A 256 6.88 -7.68 18.98
CA ALA A 256 8.20 -7.24 19.47
C ALA A 256 8.98 -6.45 18.40
N ASP A 257 8.95 -6.93 17.15
CA ASP A 257 9.79 -6.46 16.04
C ASP A 257 9.04 -5.48 15.11
N LEU A 258 8.57 -4.35 15.65
CA LEU A 258 8.08 -3.24 14.83
C LEU A 258 9.24 -2.33 14.44
N THR A 259 9.42 -2.10 13.14
CA THR A 259 10.46 -1.22 12.61
C THR A 259 9.85 -0.14 11.74
N PRO A 260 10.30 1.13 11.83
CA PRO A 260 9.86 2.18 10.92
C PRO A 260 10.07 1.77 9.46
N PHE A 261 9.04 1.96 8.63
CA PHE A 261 9.08 1.62 7.20
C PHE A 261 8.89 2.83 6.29
N GLY A 262 8.07 3.81 6.69
CA GLY A 262 7.86 5.03 5.92
C GLY A 262 6.71 5.88 6.45
N THR A 263 6.26 6.83 5.64
CA THR A 263 5.10 7.69 5.94
C THR A 263 4.12 7.60 4.78
N GLU A 264 2.83 7.44 5.10
CA GLU A 264 1.71 7.59 4.15
C GLU A 264 0.93 8.86 4.46
N TYR A 265 0.13 9.32 3.49
CA TYR A 265 -0.71 10.51 3.65
C TYR A 265 -2.14 10.13 3.33
N ALA A 266 -3.04 10.46 4.23
CA ALA A 266 -4.46 10.31 4.00
C ALA A 266 -5.06 11.71 3.78
N SER A 267 -5.91 11.88 2.75
CA SER A 267 -6.56 13.16 2.42
C SER A 267 -8.02 13.23 2.89
N ASN A 268 -8.37 14.22 3.71
CA ASN A 268 -9.78 14.47 4.04
C ASN A 268 -10.49 15.18 2.87
N ASP A 269 -11.83 15.15 2.84
CA ASP A 269 -12.67 15.80 1.81
C ASP A 269 -12.37 17.32 1.64
N ASP A 270 -11.78 17.95 2.67
CA ASP A 270 -11.33 19.35 2.66
C ASP A 270 -9.88 19.56 2.16
N SER A 271 -9.28 18.58 1.49
CA SER A 271 -7.90 18.61 0.93
C SER A 271 -6.75 18.70 1.96
N ALA A 272 -7.04 18.66 3.25
CA ALA A 272 -6.02 18.55 4.29
C ALA A 272 -5.49 17.11 4.36
N THR A 273 -4.19 16.93 4.15
CA THR A 273 -3.51 15.63 4.26
C THR A 273 -2.99 15.40 5.67
N VAL A 274 -3.38 14.28 6.28
CA VAL A 274 -2.88 13.83 7.58
C VAL A 274 -1.77 12.79 7.36
N PRO A 275 -0.56 13.02 7.88
CA PRO A 275 0.53 12.05 7.81
C PRO A 275 0.33 10.87 8.76
N ILE A 276 0.64 9.68 8.27
CA ILE A 276 0.54 8.40 8.98
C ILE A 276 1.92 7.73 8.96
N ALA A 277 2.55 7.58 10.13
CA ALA A 277 3.81 6.84 10.25
C ALA A 277 3.56 5.33 10.15
N ILE A 278 4.27 4.67 9.25
CA ILE A 278 4.12 3.23 8.99
C ILE A 278 5.25 2.45 9.67
N TYR A 279 4.86 1.47 10.48
CA TYR A 279 5.77 0.51 11.11
C TYR A 279 5.51 -0.88 10.52
N ALA A 280 6.55 -1.50 9.98
CA ALA A 280 6.48 -2.87 9.49
C ALA A 280 6.77 -3.86 10.63
N GLY A 281 6.00 -4.94 10.70
CA GLY A 281 6.17 -5.99 11.71
C GLY A 281 5.83 -7.36 11.15
N ARG A 282 6.52 -8.39 11.65
CA ARG A 282 6.30 -9.77 11.23
C ARG A 282 5.41 -10.52 12.21
N TRP A 283 4.37 -11.19 11.70
CA TRP A 283 3.48 -12.02 12.51
C TRP A 283 2.91 -13.18 11.68
N ASN A 284 2.84 -14.38 12.27
CA ASN A 284 2.47 -15.62 11.56
C ASN A 284 1.22 -16.31 12.15
N GLY A 285 0.45 -15.61 12.99
CA GLY A 285 -0.74 -16.19 13.61
C GLY A 285 -1.97 -16.20 12.70
N ASP A 286 -3.09 -16.69 13.26
CA ASP A 286 -4.38 -16.74 12.58
C ASP A 286 -5.22 -15.50 12.92
N PRO A 287 -5.58 -14.66 11.95
CA PRO A 287 -6.39 -13.45 12.17
C PRO A 287 -7.73 -13.72 12.84
N ARG A 288 -8.27 -14.93 12.67
CA ARG A 288 -9.57 -15.35 13.25
C ARG A 288 -9.53 -15.57 14.75
N GLU A 289 -8.32 -15.71 15.32
CA GLU A 289 -8.12 -15.86 16.77
C GLU A 289 -7.98 -14.52 17.48
N LEU A 290 -7.78 -13.43 16.73
CA LEU A 290 -7.67 -12.08 17.26
C LEU A 290 -9.05 -11.54 17.65
N ARG A 291 -9.11 -10.89 18.81
CA ARG A 291 -10.31 -10.16 19.22
C ARG A 291 -10.24 -8.76 18.65
N LEU A 292 -11.11 -8.51 17.67
CA LEU A 292 -11.26 -7.20 17.08
C LEU A 292 -12.23 -6.36 17.93
N THR A 293 -11.81 -5.18 18.37
CA THR A 293 -12.66 -4.23 19.12
C THR A 293 -13.22 -3.11 18.23
N GLU A 294 -12.53 -2.78 17.13
CA GLU A 294 -12.94 -1.81 16.12
C GLU A 294 -12.88 -2.45 14.71
N GLY A 295 -13.89 -2.19 13.87
CA GLY A 295 -14.04 -2.74 12.52
C GLY A 295 -14.61 -4.16 12.43
N VAL A 296 -14.63 -4.69 11.21
CA VAL A 296 -15.46 -5.85 10.84
C VAL A 296 -14.69 -7.16 10.88
N MET A 297 -13.49 -7.20 10.31
CA MET A 297 -12.66 -8.42 10.28
C MET A 297 -11.20 -8.13 9.96
N LEU A 298 -10.35 -9.10 10.29
CA LEU A 298 -8.95 -9.17 9.87
C LEU A 298 -8.76 -10.35 8.89
N ALA A 299 -7.98 -10.14 7.84
CA ALA A 299 -7.67 -11.20 6.89
C ALA A 299 -6.29 -11.02 6.24
N TRP A 300 -5.71 -12.15 5.83
CA TRP A 300 -4.46 -12.20 5.07
C TRP A 300 -4.72 -12.02 3.58
N PHE A 301 -3.92 -11.16 2.94
CA PHE A 301 -3.95 -10.96 1.48
C PHE A 301 -2.57 -10.98 0.87
N THR A 302 -2.45 -11.58 -0.32
CA THR A 302 -1.22 -11.45 -1.11
C THR A 302 -1.18 -10.07 -1.80
N PRO A 303 0.00 -9.53 -2.13
CA PRO A 303 0.10 -8.32 -2.95
C PRO A 303 -0.62 -8.43 -4.31
N SER A 304 -0.77 -9.64 -4.83
CA SER A 304 -1.55 -9.89 -6.05
C SER A 304 -3.06 -9.78 -5.84
N ASP A 305 -3.59 -9.97 -4.63
CA ASP A 305 -5.03 -9.91 -4.37
C ASP A 305 -5.57 -8.49 -4.16
N LEU A 306 -4.70 -7.52 -3.87
CA LEU A 306 -5.09 -6.15 -3.50
C LEU A 306 -6.00 -5.46 -4.52
N HIS A 307 -5.83 -5.74 -5.82
CA HIS A 307 -6.67 -5.17 -6.90
C HIS A 307 -8.15 -5.60 -6.82
N ARG A 308 -8.47 -6.61 -5.99
CA ARG A 308 -9.82 -7.11 -5.76
C ARG A 308 -10.47 -6.52 -4.53
N LEU A 309 -9.70 -5.78 -3.73
CA LEU A 309 -10.15 -5.21 -2.46
C LEU A 309 -10.59 -3.77 -2.68
N ARG A 310 -11.56 -3.34 -1.88
CA ARG A 310 -11.87 -1.92 -1.72
C ARG A 310 -10.83 -1.33 -0.76
N ILE A 311 -9.70 -0.90 -1.30
CA ILE A 311 -8.52 -0.44 -0.55
C ILE A 311 -8.01 0.86 -1.18
N ALA A 312 -7.44 1.76 -0.38
CA ALA A 312 -6.83 2.98 -0.92
C ALA A 312 -5.62 2.63 -1.80
N ASP A 313 -5.46 3.35 -2.91
CA ASP A 313 -4.34 3.15 -3.84
C ASP A 313 -2.99 3.33 -3.14
N THR A 314 -2.90 4.31 -2.24
CA THR A 314 -1.73 4.57 -1.38
C THR A 314 -1.36 3.36 -0.53
N THR A 315 -2.33 2.76 0.15
CA THR A 315 -2.12 1.53 0.94
C THR A 315 -1.77 0.34 0.05
N SER A 316 -2.40 0.20 -1.13
CA SER A 316 -2.04 -0.88 -2.06
C SER A 316 -0.60 -0.73 -2.55
N ASP A 317 -0.15 0.49 -2.84
CA ASP A 317 1.21 0.77 -3.30
C ASP A 317 2.23 0.54 -2.18
N LEU A 318 1.90 0.95 -0.95
CA LEU A 318 2.71 0.67 0.25
C LEU A 318 3.01 -0.83 0.41
N VAL A 319 1.98 -1.68 0.32
CA VAL A 319 2.13 -3.13 0.43
C VAL A 319 3.05 -3.66 -0.69
N ARG A 320 2.85 -3.22 -1.94
CA ARG A 320 3.69 -3.64 -3.07
C ARG A 320 5.15 -3.20 -2.89
N ARG A 321 5.39 -1.98 -2.38
CA ARG A 321 6.74 -1.47 -2.09
C ARG A 321 7.44 -2.33 -1.04
N HIS A 322 6.75 -2.67 0.05
CA HIS A 322 7.31 -3.55 1.07
C HIS A 322 7.59 -4.96 0.54
N ALA A 323 6.70 -5.53 -0.27
CA ALA A 323 6.90 -6.88 -0.82
C ALA A 323 8.14 -6.94 -1.75
N ALA A 324 8.36 -5.87 -2.51
CA ALA A 324 9.53 -5.73 -3.36
C ALA A 324 10.84 -5.58 -2.55
N SER A 325 10.82 -4.84 -1.42
CA SER A 325 12.02 -4.66 -0.59
C SER A 325 12.47 -5.96 0.08
N LEU A 326 11.53 -6.81 0.52
CA LEU A 326 11.82 -8.15 1.05
C LEU A 326 12.48 -9.05 -0.01
N SER A 327 12.01 -8.98 -1.26
CA SER A 327 12.54 -9.78 -2.36
C SER A 327 13.96 -9.34 -2.77
N ALA A 328 14.26 -8.05 -2.70
CA ALA A 328 15.59 -7.51 -2.98
C ALA A 328 16.64 -7.89 -1.91
N SER A 329 16.19 -8.06 -0.67
CA SER A 329 17.03 -8.52 0.45
C SER A 329 17.41 -10.02 0.37
N ALA A 330 16.68 -10.81 -0.43
CA ALA A 330 16.79 -12.27 -0.47
C ALA A 330 17.75 -12.83 -1.55
N ALA A 331 18.58 -12.02 -2.23
CA ALA A 331 19.56 -12.51 -3.21
C ALA A 331 20.83 -13.13 -2.52
N PRO A 332 21.45 -14.18 -3.10
CA PRO A 332 21.87 -15.35 -2.31
C PRO A 332 23.31 -15.31 -1.78
N GLN A 333 23.49 -15.72 -0.51
CA GLN A 333 24.71 -16.40 -0.07
C GLN A 333 24.47 -17.91 -0.03
N SER A 334 25.38 -18.62 -0.69
CA SER A 334 25.35 -20.06 -0.93
C SER A 334 25.47 -20.91 0.34
N GLY A 335 24.63 -21.94 0.40
CA GLY A 335 25.02 -23.27 0.89
C GLY A 335 24.76 -23.57 2.36
N LEU A 336 23.71 -24.36 2.62
CA LEU A 336 23.79 -25.71 3.19
C LEU A 336 22.37 -26.26 3.37
N SER A 337 22.07 -27.32 2.62
CA SER A 337 20.85 -28.11 2.73
C SER A 337 20.77 -28.83 4.07
N SER A 338 19.59 -28.77 4.72
CA SER A 338 19.14 -29.72 5.74
C SER A 338 17.67 -30.05 5.47
N PRO A 339 17.21 -31.26 5.82
CA PRO A 339 16.16 -31.94 5.07
C PRO A 339 14.79 -31.39 5.40
N GLU A 340 14.13 -30.80 4.40
CA GLU A 340 12.70 -30.52 4.44
C GLU A 340 11.94 -31.84 4.61
N GLU A 341 11.21 -31.96 5.72
CA GLU A 341 10.03 -32.80 5.78
C GLU A 341 9.13 -32.41 4.61
N ARG A 342 9.05 -33.29 3.61
CA ARG A 342 8.13 -33.14 2.49
C ARG A 342 6.71 -33.12 3.04
N ARG A 343 6.17 -31.93 3.25
CA ARG A 343 4.75 -31.72 3.00
C ARG A 343 4.55 -31.99 1.51
N PRO A 344 3.57 -32.83 1.12
CA PRO A 344 3.28 -33.00 -0.29
C PRO A 344 2.99 -31.62 -0.87
N ALA A 345 3.59 -31.31 -2.01
CA ALA A 345 3.30 -30.08 -2.74
C ALA A 345 1.79 -29.90 -2.81
N SER A 346 1.28 -28.72 -2.47
CA SER A 346 -0.10 -28.34 -2.77
C SER A 346 -0.35 -28.69 -4.23
N PRO A 347 -1.34 -29.52 -4.56
CA PRO A 347 -1.53 -29.95 -5.94
C PRO A 347 -1.74 -28.71 -6.78
N SER A 348 -0.94 -28.57 -7.85
CA SER A 348 -1.20 -27.58 -8.88
C SER A 348 -2.62 -27.79 -9.40
N GLY A 349 -3.53 -26.85 -9.19
CA GLY A 349 -4.87 -26.93 -9.79
C GLY A 349 -6.01 -26.35 -8.96
N THR A 350 -5.95 -25.07 -8.56
CA THR A 350 -7.18 -24.38 -8.13
C THR A 350 -8.17 -24.37 -9.29
N VAL A 351 -9.32 -25.01 -9.11
CA VAL A 351 -10.37 -25.09 -10.14
C VAL A 351 -11.33 -23.93 -9.96
N LEU A 352 -11.46 -23.09 -11.00
CA LEU A 352 -12.45 -22.01 -11.00
C LEU A 352 -13.86 -22.59 -10.96
N ASN A 353 -14.68 -22.08 -10.04
CA ASN A 353 -16.09 -22.41 -9.95
C ASN A 353 -16.92 -21.36 -10.69
N VAL A 354 -17.94 -21.79 -11.43
CA VAL A 354 -18.95 -20.87 -11.98
C VAL A 354 -19.96 -20.54 -10.88
N ILE A 355 -20.28 -19.27 -10.69
CA ILE A 355 -21.29 -18.82 -9.72
C ILE A 355 -22.63 -18.68 -10.43
N GLY A 356 -23.62 -19.46 -10.00
CA GLY A 356 -25.03 -19.30 -10.39
C GLY A 356 -25.84 -18.74 -9.22
N VAL A 357 -26.87 -17.96 -9.52
CA VAL A 357 -27.81 -17.45 -8.52
C VAL A 357 -29.18 -18.04 -8.78
N HIS A 358 -29.90 -18.35 -7.70
CA HIS A 358 -31.16 -19.07 -7.74
C HIS A 358 -32.16 -18.39 -6.81
N LEU A 359 -33.33 -18.02 -7.32
CA LEU A 359 -34.39 -17.40 -6.53
C LEU A 359 -35.31 -18.47 -5.95
N TYR A 360 -35.24 -18.64 -4.64
CA TYR A 360 -36.20 -19.38 -3.85
C TYR A 360 -37.36 -18.44 -3.44
N LEU A 361 -38.36 -18.33 -4.30
CA LEU A 361 -39.54 -17.47 -4.05
C LEU A 361 -40.66 -18.30 -3.42
N GLU A 362 -40.90 -18.09 -2.13
CA GLU A 362 -41.90 -18.81 -1.34
C GLU A 362 -43.07 -17.88 -0.99
N ARG A 363 -44.30 -18.32 -1.26
CA ARG A 363 -45.51 -17.61 -0.85
C ARG A 363 -45.86 -17.91 0.62
N PRO A 364 -46.68 -17.07 1.28
CA PRO A 364 -47.12 -17.32 2.66
C PRO A 364 -47.84 -18.66 2.88
N ASP A 365 -48.35 -19.29 1.82
CA ASP A 365 -48.95 -20.64 1.87
C ASP A 365 -47.91 -21.78 1.78
N GLY A 366 -46.61 -21.46 1.75
CA GLY A 366 -45.50 -22.41 1.68
C GLY A 366 -45.16 -22.89 0.27
N THR A 367 -45.90 -22.44 -0.75
CA THR A 367 -45.63 -22.86 -2.14
C THR A 367 -44.46 -22.09 -2.76
N VAL A 368 -43.66 -22.79 -3.55
CA VAL A 368 -42.42 -22.25 -4.16
C VAL A 368 -42.55 -22.08 -5.67
N LEU A 369 -42.05 -20.97 -6.20
CA LEU A 369 -42.09 -20.69 -7.63
C LEU A 369 -41.09 -21.56 -8.39
N LEU A 370 -41.56 -22.24 -9.42
CA LEU A 370 -40.74 -22.91 -10.43
C LEU A 370 -41.12 -22.43 -11.84
N GLY A 371 -40.13 -22.38 -12.72
CA GLY A 371 -40.25 -22.11 -14.14
C GLY A 371 -39.98 -23.37 -14.97
N LEU A 372 -40.83 -23.65 -15.95
CA LEU A 372 -40.64 -24.73 -16.92
C LEU A 372 -39.74 -24.24 -18.05
N ARG A 373 -38.52 -24.76 -18.11
CA ARG A 373 -37.52 -24.36 -19.11
C ARG A 373 -37.98 -24.73 -20.52
N HIS A 374 -37.71 -23.84 -21.47
CA HIS A 374 -38.11 -24.04 -22.87
C HIS A 374 -37.47 -25.32 -23.45
N PRO A 375 -38.16 -26.07 -24.35
CA PRO A 375 -37.63 -27.31 -24.94
C PRO A 375 -36.29 -27.17 -25.66
N ASN A 376 -35.95 -25.97 -26.13
CA ASN A 376 -34.68 -25.68 -26.80
C ASN A 376 -33.57 -25.21 -25.85
N SER A 377 -33.79 -25.24 -24.53
CA SER A 377 -32.79 -24.79 -23.55
C SER A 377 -31.53 -25.66 -23.62
N ALA A 378 -30.35 -25.04 -23.66
CA ALA A 378 -29.07 -25.74 -23.65
C ALA A 378 -28.84 -26.56 -22.36
N PHE A 379 -29.43 -26.12 -21.25
CA PHE A 379 -29.42 -26.81 -19.97
C PHE A 379 -30.85 -27.17 -19.55
N ALA A 380 -31.04 -28.42 -19.13
CA ALA A 380 -32.31 -28.98 -18.62
C ALA A 380 -33.56 -28.59 -19.44
N PRO A 381 -33.63 -28.94 -20.74
CA PRO A 381 -34.79 -28.64 -21.57
C PRO A 381 -36.05 -29.35 -21.04
N SER A 382 -37.21 -28.67 -21.11
CA SER A 382 -38.50 -29.21 -20.66
C SER A 382 -38.48 -29.74 -19.21
N THR A 383 -37.68 -29.10 -18.36
CA THR A 383 -37.53 -29.47 -16.95
C THR A 383 -37.86 -28.24 -16.09
N TRP A 384 -38.56 -28.44 -14.97
CA TRP A 384 -38.80 -27.40 -13.98
C TRP A 384 -37.50 -27.02 -13.28
N HIS A 385 -37.35 -25.74 -13.01
CA HIS A 385 -36.24 -25.18 -12.24
C HIS A 385 -36.72 -23.96 -11.45
N VAL A 386 -35.96 -23.52 -10.45
CA VAL A 386 -36.16 -22.18 -9.89
C VAL A 386 -35.70 -21.13 -10.91
N LEU A 387 -36.16 -19.89 -10.76
CA LEU A 387 -35.61 -18.77 -11.52
C LEU A 387 -34.12 -18.66 -11.22
N ALA A 388 -33.28 -18.68 -12.24
CA ALA A 388 -31.85 -18.84 -12.07
C ALA A 388 -31.06 -18.17 -13.18
N GLY A 389 -29.98 -17.50 -12.81
CA GLY A 389 -29.09 -16.80 -13.72
C GLY A 389 -27.62 -17.08 -13.45
N HIS A 390 -26.80 -16.78 -14.44
CA HIS A 390 -25.34 -16.82 -14.28
C HIS A 390 -24.87 -15.45 -13.80
N CYS A 391 -24.07 -15.44 -12.73
CA CYS A 391 -23.48 -14.20 -12.25
C CYS A 391 -22.42 -13.74 -13.25
N GLU A 392 -22.66 -12.58 -13.87
CA GLU A 392 -21.70 -11.93 -14.77
C GLU A 392 -20.72 -11.07 -13.95
N GLN A 393 -20.30 -9.91 -14.48
CA GLN A 393 -19.44 -8.96 -13.77
C GLN A 393 -20.25 -8.08 -12.79
N GLU A 394 -20.97 -8.73 -11.89
CA GLU A 394 -21.83 -8.12 -10.87
C GLU A 394 -21.80 -8.96 -9.59
N ASN A 395 -22.35 -8.46 -8.48
CA ASN A 395 -22.50 -9.27 -7.26
C ASN A 395 -23.74 -10.16 -7.33
N ALA A 396 -23.72 -11.30 -6.62
CA ALA A 396 -24.78 -12.30 -6.68
C ALA A 396 -26.19 -11.76 -6.40
N ILE A 397 -26.33 -10.81 -5.47
CA ILE A 397 -27.64 -10.22 -5.17
C ILE A 397 -28.11 -9.31 -6.32
N ALA A 398 -27.21 -8.52 -6.91
CA ALA A 398 -27.53 -7.70 -8.08
C ALA A 398 -27.96 -8.57 -9.27
N CYS A 399 -27.22 -9.67 -9.53
CA CYS A 399 -27.58 -10.66 -10.53
C CYS A 399 -28.98 -11.22 -10.27
N LEU A 400 -29.27 -11.68 -9.05
CA LEU A 400 -30.57 -12.22 -8.68
C LEU A 400 -31.71 -11.23 -8.96
N ILE A 401 -31.55 -9.96 -8.57
CA ILE A 401 -32.56 -8.90 -8.77
C ILE A 401 -32.76 -8.61 -10.26
N ARG A 402 -31.67 -8.54 -11.03
CA ARG A 402 -31.71 -8.35 -12.48
C ARG A 402 -32.47 -9.49 -13.16
N GLU A 403 -32.09 -10.73 -12.89
CA GLU A 403 -32.70 -11.94 -13.48
C GLU A 403 -34.18 -12.06 -13.08
N ALA A 404 -34.53 -11.77 -11.82
CA ALA A 404 -35.92 -11.77 -11.36
C ALA A 404 -36.79 -10.76 -12.13
N ARG A 405 -36.24 -9.59 -12.45
CA ARG A 405 -36.90 -8.54 -13.22
C ARG A 405 -36.99 -8.88 -14.71
N GLU A 406 -35.90 -9.40 -15.29
CA GLU A 406 -35.79 -9.71 -16.71
C GLU A 406 -36.63 -10.92 -17.09
N GLU A 407 -36.54 -12.03 -16.35
CA GLU A 407 -37.23 -13.28 -16.70
C GLU A 407 -38.69 -13.31 -16.26
N ALA A 408 -39.00 -12.74 -15.08
CA ALA A 408 -40.30 -12.88 -14.42
C ALA A 408 -41.02 -11.55 -14.14
N GLY A 409 -40.40 -10.40 -14.39
CA GLY A 409 -41.02 -9.10 -14.11
C GLY A 409 -41.13 -8.74 -12.63
N LEU A 410 -40.46 -9.49 -11.75
CA LEU A 410 -40.53 -9.31 -10.31
C LEU A 410 -39.60 -8.18 -9.87
N SER A 411 -40.07 -7.34 -8.96
CA SER A 411 -39.27 -6.30 -8.33
C SER A 411 -38.98 -6.70 -6.88
N ILE A 412 -37.70 -6.89 -6.57
CA ILE A 412 -37.20 -7.33 -5.27
C ILE A 412 -36.20 -6.28 -4.78
N GLU A 413 -36.39 -5.78 -3.56
CA GLU A 413 -35.43 -4.86 -2.95
C GLU A 413 -34.28 -5.64 -2.30
N ARG A 414 -33.08 -5.07 -2.34
CA ARG A 414 -31.85 -5.73 -1.84
C ARG A 414 -31.97 -6.19 -0.38
N GLN A 415 -32.64 -5.40 0.45
CA GLN A 415 -32.82 -5.67 1.88
C GLN A 415 -33.70 -6.90 2.16
N ASP A 416 -34.52 -7.31 1.19
CA ASP A 416 -35.45 -8.43 1.30
C ASP A 416 -34.82 -9.75 0.80
N VAL A 417 -33.57 -9.73 0.36
CA VAL A 417 -32.85 -10.89 -0.15
C VAL A 417 -32.00 -11.53 0.95
N GLU A 418 -32.21 -12.83 1.19
CA GLU A 418 -31.49 -13.63 2.18
C GLU A 418 -30.85 -14.86 1.51
N LEU A 419 -29.56 -15.12 1.73
CA LEU A 419 -28.96 -16.39 1.31
C LEU A 419 -29.48 -17.51 2.21
N VAL A 420 -30.14 -18.50 1.62
CA VAL A 420 -30.76 -19.61 2.37
C VAL A 420 -30.11 -20.96 2.11
N HIS A 421 -29.36 -21.12 1.01
CA HIS A 421 -28.64 -22.35 0.73
C HIS A 421 -27.53 -22.16 -0.31
N VAL A 422 -26.51 -23.01 -0.27
CA VAL A 422 -25.45 -23.11 -1.27
C VAL A 422 -25.33 -24.56 -1.73
N VAL A 423 -25.39 -24.79 -3.04
CA VAL A 423 -25.10 -26.11 -3.63
C VAL A 423 -23.78 -26.05 -4.38
N HIS A 424 -22.81 -26.85 -3.96
CA HIS A 424 -21.57 -27.07 -4.70
C HIS A 424 -21.72 -28.32 -5.57
N HIS A 425 -21.83 -28.14 -6.89
CA HIS A 425 -22.20 -29.23 -7.80
C HIS A 425 -21.31 -29.35 -9.03
N ILE A 426 -21.21 -30.59 -9.53
CA ILE A 426 -20.64 -30.92 -10.83
C ILE A 426 -21.75 -31.59 -11.66
N ASP A 427 -22.16 -30.99 -12.77
CA ASP A 427 -23.25 -31.53 -13.60
C ASP A 427 -22.90 -32.87 -14.25
N ARG A 428 -21.68 -32.98 -14.80
CA ARG A 428 -21.13 -34.23 -15.35
C ARG A 428 -19.69 -34.38 -14.91
N VAL A 429 -19.25 -35.61 -14.66
CA VAL A 429 -17.86 -35.89 -14.26
C VAL A 429 -16.89 -35.27 -15.27
N GLY A 430 -16.03 -34.37 -14.78
CA GLY A 430 -15.08 -33.61 -15.59
C GLY A 430 -15.54 -32.22 -16.03
N ASP A 431 -16.81 -31.85 -15.81
CA ASP A 431 -17.28 -30.48 -15.99
C ASP A 431 -16.65 -29.54 -14.96
N ARG A 432 -16.60 -28.26 -15.30
CA ARG A 432 -16.19 -27.22 -14.35
C ARG A 432 -17.21 -27.18 -13.19
N PRO A 433 -16.75 -27.21 -11.93
CA PRO A 433 -17.65 -27.17 -10.78
C PRO A 433 -18.39 -25.83 -10.70
N ARG A 434 -19.56 -25.86 -10.08
CA ARG A 434 -20.46 -24.72 -9.95
C ARG A 434 -20.86 -24.54 -8.48
N MET A 435 -20.95 -23.28 -8.05
CA MET A 435 -21.58 -22.90 -6.80
C MET A 435 -22.91 -22.22 -7.12
N GLY A 436 -24.02 -22.88 -6.79
CA GLY A 436 -25.37 -22.32 -6.88
C GLY A 436 -25.75 -21.66 -5.57
N LEU A 437 -25.93 -20.33 -5.58
CA LEU A 437 -26.34 -19.52 -4.44
C LEU A 437 -27.86 -19.35 -4.46
N PHE A 438 -28.56 -19.97 -3.51
CA PHE A 438 -30.01 -19.88 -3.39
C PHE A 438 -30.40 -18.78 -2.42
N PHE A 439 -31.13 -17.80 -2.93
CA PHE A 439 -31.61 -16.65 -2.18
C PHE A 439 -33.13 -16.69 -2.03
N ARG A 440 -33.61 -16.44 -0.82
CA ARG A 440 -35.02 -16.20 -0.51
C ARG A 440 -35.31 -14.70 -0.63
N ALA A 441 -36.40 -14.35 -1.30
CA ALA A 441 -36.96 -13.00 -1.22
C ALA A 441 -38.07 -12.98 -0.15
N ARG A 442 -37.89 -12.20 0.91
CA ARG A 442 -38.88 -12.04 2.00
C ARG A 442 -40.07 -11.18 1.58
N ALA A 443 -39.84 -10.23 0.67
CA ALA A 443 -40.84 -9.38 0.06
C ALA A 443 -40.49 -9.12 -1.40
N TRP A 444 -41.52 -8.96 -2.24
CA TRP A 444 -41.41 -8.61 -3.65
C TRP A 444 -42.71 -7.98 -4.13
N SER A 445 -42.67 -7.37 -5.31
CA SER A 445 -43.86 -6.90 -6.03
C SER A 445 -43.87 -7.38 -7.48
N GLY A 446 -45.06 -7.42 -8.07
CA GLY A 446 -45.31 -8.03 -9.38
C GLY A 446 -45.76 -9.49 -9.27
N GLU A 447 -46.48 -9.96 -10.29
CA GLU A 447 -46.79 -11.39 -10.48
C GLU A 447 -45.81 -11.96 -11.50
N PRO A 448 -45.40 -13.25 -11.39
CA PRO A 448 -44.50 -13.86 -12.36
C PRO A 448 -45.08 -13.85 -13.78
N GLU A 449 -44.45 -13.12 -14.68
CA GLU A 449 -44.82 -13.00 -16.09
C GLU A 449 -43.79 -13.73 -16.97
N LEU A 450 -44.22 -14.28 -18.12
CA LEU A 450 -43.29 -14.86 -19.10
C LEU A 450 -42.69 -13.74 -19.96
N ARG A 451 -41.55 -13.18 -19.52
CA ARG A 451 -40.88 -12.08 -20.24
C ARG A 451 -39.84 -12.56 -21.25
N GLU A 452 -39.27 -13.74 -21.02
CA GLU A 452 -38.34 -14.39 -21.93
C GLU A 452 -38.90 -15.76 -22.38
N PRO A 453 -39.90 -15.76 -23.29
CA PRO A 453 -40.62 -16.98 -23.69
C PRO A 453 -39.74 -17.99 -24.44
N ASP A 454 -38.58 -17.57 -24.92
CA ASP A 454 -37.55 -18.40 -25.54
C ASP A 454 -36.71 -19.20 -24.51
N LYS A 455 -36.70 -18.77 -23.25
CA LYS A 455 -36.00 -19.44 -22.14
C LYS A 455 -36.94 -20.18 -21.18
N CYS A 456 -38.12 -19.63 -20.89
CA CYS A 456 -39.11 -20.18 -19.97
C CYS A 456 -40.50 -20.22 -20.62
N THR A 457 -41.24 -21.32 -20.43
CA THR A 457 -42.57 -21.53 -21.06
C THR A 457 -43.73 -21.46 -20.08
N ALA A 458 -43.48 -21.60 -18.78
CA ALA A 458 -44.51 -21.50 -17.75
C ALA A 458 -43.91 -21.17 -16.38
N TRP A 459 -44.60 -20.35 -15.59
CA TRP A 459 -44.34 -20.15 -14.17
C TRP A 459 -45.45 -20.81 -13.35
N LYS A 460 -45.10 -21.53 -12.29
CA LYS A 460 -46.06 -22.18 -11.39
C LYS A 460 -45.53 -22.29 -9.96
N PHE A 461 -46.39 -22.04 -8.99
CA PHE A 461 -46.11 -22.33 -7.58
C PHE A 461 -46.42 -23.79 -7.26
N TRP A 462 -45.49 -24.46 -6.58
CA TRP A 462 -45.56 -25.87 -6.21
C TRP A 462 -45.44 -26.06 -4.71
N ASP A 463 -46.14 -27.04 -4.17
CA ASP A 463 -45.92 -27.51 -2.80
C ASP A 463 -44.54 -28.21 -2.72
N PRO A 464 -43.63 -27.80 -1.82
CA PRO A 464 -42.34 -28.46 -1.60
C PRO A 464 -42.44 -29.96 -1.31
N ALA A 465 -43.55 -30.43 -0.73
CA ALA A 465 -43.80 -31.85 -0.47
C ALA A 465 -44.33 -32.62 -1.70
N ALA A 466 -44.71 -31.92 -2.77
CA ALA A 466 -45.27 -32.49 -4.00
C ALA A 466 -44.67 -31.86 -5.27
N LEU A 467 -43.35 -31.72 -5.29
CA LEU A 467 -42.58 -31.22 -6.42
C LEU A 467 -42.73 -32.11 -7.66
N PRO A 468 -42.73 -31.54 -8.89
CA PRO A 468 -42.86 -32.30 -10.14
C PRO A 468 -41.72 -33.30 -10.30
N GLU A 469 -41.94 -34.43 -10.99
CA GLU A 469 -40.88 -35.43 -11.24
C GLU A 469 -39.74 -34.85 -12.09
N ASP A 470 -40.09 -34.11 -13.13
CA ASP A 470 -39.24 -33.40 -14.07
C ASP A 470 -38.67 -32.09 -13.50
N LEU A 471 -37.91 -32.18 -12.41
CA LEU A 471 -37.22 -31.06 -11.75
C LEU A 471 -35.70 -31.23 -11.81
N VAL A 472 -34.99 -30.13 -12.03
CA VAL A 472 -33.51 -30.10 -12.00
C VAL A 472 -33.00 -30.72 -10.68
N PRO A 473 -32.15 -31.76 -10.71
CA PRO A 473 -31.82 -32.55 -9.52
C PRO A 473 -31.27 -31.74 -8.34
N TYR A 474 -30.32 -30.83 -8.59
CA TYR A 474 -29.76 -30.00 -7.51
C TYR A 474 -30.78 -29.00 -6.95
N THR A 475 -31.81 -28.64 -7.71
CA THR A 475 -32.89 -27.77 -7.23
C THR A 475 -33.79 -28.49 -6.26
N ARG A 476 -34.09 -29.77 -6.53
CA ARG A 476 -34.82 -30.61 -5.58
C ARG A 476 -34.08 -30.71 -4.26
N VAL A 477 -32.77 -31.01 -4.31
CA VAL A 477 -31.91 -31.05 -3.13
C VAL A 477 -31.91 -29.72 -2.39
N ALA A 478 -31.73 -28.61 -3.10
CA ALA A 478 -31.73 -27.29 -2.49
C ALA A 478 -33.06 -26.98 -1.78
N ILE A 479 -34.22 -27.25 -2.40
CA ILE A 479 -35.53 -27.01 -1.78
C ILE A 479 -35.69 -27.85 -0.50
N GLU A 480 -35.34 -29.14 -0.54
CA GLU A 480 -35.39 -30.02 0.64
C GLU A 480 -34.49 -29.49 1.77
N LYS A 481 -33.26 -29.08 1.43
CA LYS A 481 -32.29 -28.57 2.40
C LYS A 481 -32.69 -27.22 2.98
N ILE A 482 -33.26 -26.33 2.17
CA ILE A 482 -33.82 -25.04 2.63
C ILE A 482 -34.95 -25.27 3.63
N GLN A 483 -35.85 -26.23 3.35
CA GLN A 483 -36.95 -26.58 4.26
C GLN A 483 -36.43 -27.13 5.61
N ASN A 484 -35.30 -27.83 5.59
CA ASN A 484 -34.66 -28.36 6.80
C ASN A 484 -33.71 -27.35 7.50
N GLY A 485 -33.55 -26.14 6.96
CA GLY A 485 -32.62 -25.13 7.50
C GLY A 485 -31.13 -25.48 7.29
N GLU A 486 -30.82 -26.40 6.38
CA GLU A 486 -29.45 -26.76 6.04
C GLU A 486 -28.90 -25.78 5.00
N LEU A 487 -27.72 -25.20 5.28
CA LEU A 487 -27.15 -24.11 4.45
C LEU A 487 -26.31 -24.61 3.28
N TYR A 488 -25.91 -25.88 3.24
CA TYR A 488 -24.95 -26.38 2.26
C TYR A 488 -25.25 -27.81 1.82
N SER A 489 -25.01 -28.10 0.54
CA SER A 489 -25.04 -29.47 0.00
C SER A 489 -24.08 -29.66 -1.19
N GLU A 490 -23.74 -30.92 -1.46
CA GLU A 490 -22.84 -31.33 -2.53
C GLU A 490 -23.55 -32.33 -3.44
N THR A 491 -23.40 -32.15 -4.77
CA THR A 491 -23.98 -33.10 -5.75
C THR A 491 -23.02 -33.34 -6.92
N GLY A 492 -23.00 -34.56 -7.44
CA GLY A 492 -22.18 -34.92 -8.61
C GLY A 492 -20.68 -35.09 -8.36
N TRP A 493 -20.22 -34.94 -7.12
CA TRP A 493 -18.85 -35.23 -6.72
C TRP A 493 -18.60 -36.75 -6.68
N PRO A 494 -17.40 -37.22 -7.08
CA PRO A 494 -17.02 -38.62 -6.91
C PRO A 494 -16.97 -38.98 -5.42
N ALA A 495 -17.46 -40.17 -5.10
CA ALA A 495 -17.51 -40.72 -3.74
C ALA A 495 -16.13 -41.03 -3.15
#